data_AF-K1UQZ6-F1
#
_entry.id   AF-K1UQZ6-F1
#
_cell.length_a   1.000
_cell.length_b   1.000
_cell.length_c   1.000
_cell.angle_alpha   90.00
_cell.angle_beta   90.00
_cell.angle_gamma   90.00
#
_symmetry.space_group_name_H-M   'P 1'
#
loop_
_entity.id
_entity.type
_entity.pdbx_description
1 polymer ?
#
loop_
_entity_poly.entity_id
_entity_poly.type
_entity_poly.pdbx_seq_one_letter_code
_entity_poly.pdbx_strand_id
1 'polypeptide(L)'
;MFGDVNVKVEDGNLGRSSSTGTGTSIKIGISNVESKSPILISGTMNAKKIKEKVGNTPLADACIDAVEWGASSIYCIPVKAGTAGTIGKITEDQKGYGTFEVKGSPNNAYDIVVEVMDAGECNEGSFRYSLDGGNTFTEEMTIPITGEAELATT
;
A
#
# COMPACT_ATOMS: atom_id res chain seq x y z
N MET A 1 -45.10 -50.65 -18.03
CA MET A 1 -45.40 -49.27 -17.59
C MET A 1 -44.67 -49.09 -16.27
N PHE A 2 -43.53 -48.39 -16.28
CA PHE A 2 -42.72 -48.21 -15.06
C PHE A 2 -43.39 -47.16 -14.18
N GLY A 3 -43.48 -47.43 -12.87
CA GLY A 3 -44.14 -46.56 -11.90
C GLY A 3 -43.35 -45.28 -11.65
N ASP A 4 -44.07 -44.18 -11.46
CA ASP A 4 -43.50 -42.84 -11.26
C ASP A 4 -42.60 -42.80 -10.02
N VAL A 5 -41.37 -42.30 -10.20
CA VAL A 5 -40.41 -42.11 -9.11
C VAL A 5 -40.49 -40.66 -8.65
N ASN A 6 -40.88 -40.45 -7.39
CA ASN A 6 -41.03 -39.11 -6.82
C ASN A 6 -39.76 -38.77 -6.02
N VAL A 7 -38.90 -37.93 -6.58
CA VAL A 7 -37.65 -37.49 -5.93
C VAL A 7 -37.91 -36.19 -5.18
N LYS A 8 -37.95 -36.26 -3.84
CA LYS A 8 -37.82 -35.07 -3.00
C LYS A 8 -36.34 -34.84 -2.71
N VAL A 9 -35.75 -33.85 -3.39
CA VAL A 9 -34.42 -33.35 -3.04
C VAL A 9 -34.56 -32.42 -1.85
N GLU A 10 -34.23 -32.90 -0.66
CA GLU A 10 -34.00 -32.04 0.48
C GLU A 10 -32.54 -31.61 0.47
N ASP A 11 -32.22 -30.56 -0.29
CA ASP A 11 -30.88 -29.95 -0.38
C ASP A 11 -30.44 -29.23 0.92
N GLY A 12 -31.01 -29.62 2.06
CA GLY A 12 -30.51 -29.32 3.41
C GLY A 12 -30.25 -27.85 3.73
N ASN A 13 -30.77 -26.90 2.94
CA ASN A 13 -30.44 -25.48 3.05
C ASN A 13 -28.91 -25.19 2.92
N LEU A 14 -28.13 -26.09 2.31
CA LEU A 14 -26.70 -25.90 2.09
C LEU A 14 -26.50 -24.71 1.13
N GLY A 15 -25.95 -23.62 1.64
CA GLY A 15 -25.78 -22.35 0.90
C GLY A 15 -26.64 -21.18 1.40
N ARG A 16 -27.54 -21.40 2.37
CA ARG A 16 -28.28 -20.33 3.08
C ARG A 16 -27.89 -20.23 4.56
N SER A 17 -26.60 -20.35 4.87
CA SER A 17 -26.12 -19.89 6.17
C SER A 17 -26.34 -18.38 6.26
N SER A 18 -27.37 -17.96 7.00
CA SER A 18 -27.58 -16.55 7.38
C SER A 18 -26.53 -16.04 8.36
N SER A 19 -25.66 -16.92 8.85
CA SER A 19 -24.46 -16.58 9.59
C SER A 19 -23.40 -16.05 8.62
N THR A 20 -23.59 -14.84 8.11
CA THR A 20 -22.46 -14.04 7.64
C THR A 20 -21.50 -13.90 8.83
N GLY A 21 -20.25 -14.34 8.68
CA GLY A 21 -19.24 -14.12 9.71
C GLY A 21 -19.17 -12.63 10.06
N THR A 22 -18.82 -12.30 11.30
CA THR A 22 -18.77 -10.91 11.81
C THR A 22 -17.87 -9.98 10.97
N GLY A 23 -17.04 -10.55 10.08
CA GLY A 23 -16.09 -9.80 9.26
C GLY A 23 -14.93 -9.26 10.09
N THR A 24 -14.64 -9.88 11.24
CA THR A 24 -13.56 -9.47 12.14
C THR A 24 -12.32 -10.29 11.85
N SER A 25 -11.18 -9.63 11.70
CA SER A 25 -9.87 -10.29 11.57
C SER A 25 -8.83 -9.67 12.49
N ILE A 26 -7.76 -10.42 12.77
CA ILE A 26 -6.58 -9.91 13.49
C ILE A 26 -5.44 -9.90 12.48
N LYS A 27 -4.70 -8.80 12.42
CA LYS A 27 -3.51 -8.68 11.58
C LYS A 27 -2.33 -8.27 12.43
N ILE A 28 -1.23 -8.99 12.30
CA ILE A 28 0.03 -8.71 12.99
C ILE A 28 1.06 -8.49 11.91
N GLY A 29 1.79 -7.39 11.96
CA GLY A 29 2.70 -7.05 10.89
C GLY A 29 3.59 -5.86 11.21
N ILE A 30 4.52 -5.61 10.30
CA ILE A 30 5.51 -4.55 10.45
C ILE A 30 4.80 -3.20 10.35
N SER A 31 5.04 -2.33 11.34
CA SER A 31 4.59 -0.94 11.34
C SER A 31 5.61 -0.04 12.04
N ASN A 32 5.69 1.22 11.62
CA ASN A 32 6.49 2.26 12.27
C ASN A 32 5.77 2.90 13.47
N VAL A 33 4.48 2.60 13.67
CA VAL A 33 3.69 3.08 14.80
C VAL A 33 3.82 2.09 15.96
N GLU A 34 4.24 2.56 17.13
CA GLU A 34 4.29 1.74 18.34
C GLU A 34 2.95 1.82 19.09
N SER A 35 2.36 0.67 19.42
CA SER A 35 1.14 0.61 20.24
C SER A 35 1.24 -0.52 21.26
N LYS A 36 0.81 -0.23 22.50
CA LYS A 36 0.73 -1.23 23.60
C LYS A 36 -0.54 -2.07 23.54
N SER A 37 -1.53 -1.64 22.79
CA SER A 37 -2.79 -2.34 22.57
C SER A 37 -3.08 -2.49 21.09
N PRO A 38 -3.90 -3.49 20.68
CA PRO A 38 -4.32 -3.61 19.29
C PRO A 38 -5.00 -2.33 18.80
N ILE A 39 -4.61 -1.87 17.61
CA ILE A 39 -5.23 -0.74 16.93
C ILE A 39 -6.46 -1.25 16.19
N LEU A 40 -7.62 -0.71 16.50
CA LEU A 40 -8.86 -1.05 15.81
C LEU A 40 -8.99 -0.25 14.51
N ILE A 41 -9.09 -0.97 13.40
CA ILE A 41 -9.48 -0.46 12.08
C ILE A 41 -10.92 -0.91 11.82
N SER A 42 -11.78 0.04 11.42
CA SER A 42 -13.17 -0.22 11.03
C SER A 42 -13.24 -0.43 9.51
N GLY A 43 -14.14 -1.29 9.04
CA GLY A 43 -14.45 -1.49 7.63
C GLY A 43 -14.98 -0.25 6.91
N THR A 44 -15.32 0.81 7.64
CA THR A 44 -15.74 2.10 7.08
C THR A 44 -14.57 3.08 6.90
N MET A 45 -13.35 2.71 7.29
CA MET A 45 -12.17 3.57 7.13
C MET A 45 -11.65 3.51 5.69
N ASN A 46 -11.24 4.65 5.15
CA ASN A 46 -10.57 4.71 3.86
C ASN A 46 -9.06 4.45 4.01
N ALA A 47 -8.38 4.15 2.91
CA ALA A 47 -6.95 3.86 2.90
C ALA A 47 -6.10 4.94 3.59
N LYS A 48 -6.45 6.22 3.40
CA LYS A 48 -5.78 7.35 4.06
C LYS A 48 -5.85 7.27 5.59
N LYS A 49 -7.04 7.07 6.17
CA LYS A 49 -7.21 6.95 7.63
C LYS A 49 -6.51 5.71 8.20
N ILE A 50 -6.44 4.63 7.43
CA ILE A 50 -5.70 3.42 7.84
C ILE A 50 -4.21 3.75 7.93
N LYS A 51 -3.63 4.35 6.87
CA LYS A 51 -2.23 4.80 6.85
C LYS A 51 -1.90 5.82 7.95
N GLU A 52 -2.81 6.73 8.29
CA GLU A 52 -2.64 7.65 9.43
C GLU A 52 -2.56 6.92 10.79
N LYS A 53 -3.18 5.75 10.92
CA LYS A 53 -3.22 4.97 12.18
C LYS A 53 -2.08 3.98 12.32
N VAL A 54 -1.66 3.34 11.23
CA VAL A 54 -0.67 2.25 11.24
C VAL A 54 0.56 2.53 10.36
N GLY A 55 0.69 3.75 9.82
CA GLY A 55 1.78 4.21 8.96
C GLY A 55 1.69 3.70 7.51
N ASN A 56 2.61 4.13 6.64
CA ASN A 56 2.77 3.53 5.31
C ASN A 56 3.67 2.29 5.44
N THR A 57 3.06 1.15 5.78
CA THR A 57 3.79 -0.09 6.08
C THR A 57 3.04 -1.30 5.53
N PRO A 58 3.68 -2.48 5.41
CA PRO A 58 3.00 -3.69 4.93
C PRO A 58 1.78 -4.08 5.77
N LEU A 59 1.76 -3.73 7.07
CA LEU A 59 0.58 -3.92 7.91
C LEU A 59 -0.60 -3.06 7.45
N ALA A 60 -0.33 -1.82 7.05
CA ALA A 60 -1.36 -0.91 6.55
C ALA A 60 -1.99 -1.43 5.27
N ASP A 61 -1.16 -1.89 4.33
CA ASP A 61 -1.64 -2.47 3.06
C ASP A 61 -2.50 -3.70 3.32
N ALA A 62 -2.06 -4.58 4.21
CA ALA A 62 -2.86 -5.74 4.60
C ALA A 62 -4.19 -5.33 5.26
N CYS A 63 -4.21 -4.27 6.09
CA CYS A 63 -5.45 -3.77 6.69
C CYS A 63 -6.34 -3.08 5.62
N ILE A 64 -5.78 -2.40 4.61
CA ILE A 64 -6.51 -1.82 3.46
C ILE A 64 -7.16 -2.91 2.63
N ASP A 65 -6.39 -3.91 2.18
CA ASP A 65 -6.90 -5.01 1.36
C ASP A 65 -8.09 -5.68 2.05
N ALA A 66 -7.95 -5.99 3.34
CA ALA A 66 -9.03 -6.65 4.07
C ALA A 66 -10.29 -5.77 4.17
N VAL A 67 -10.15 -4.46 4.37
CA VAL A 67 -11.30 -3.53 4.37
C VAL A 67 -11.95 -3.49 2.98
N GLU A 68 -11.18 -3.46 1.90
CA GLU A 68 -11.69 -3.48 0.52
C GLU A 68 -12.40 -4.80 0.19
N TRP A 69 -11.93 -5.92 0.75
CA TRP A 69 -12.59 -7.22 0.67
C TRP A 69 -13.79 -7.39 1.63
N GLY A 70 -14.20 -6.33 2.34
CA GLY A 70 -15.41 -6.32 3.17
C GLY A 70 -15.21 -6.73 4.63
N ALA A 71 -13.99 -6.63 5.17
CA ALA A 71 -13.78 -6.79 6.61
C ALA A 71 -14.50 -5.67 7.37
N SER A 72 -15.35 -6.07 8.32
CA SER A 72 -16.09 -5.16 9.20
C SER A 72 -15.19 -4.52 10.26
N SER A 73 -14.22 -5.28 10.80
CA SER A 73 -13.27 -4.79 11.79
C SER A 73 -11.95 -5.56 11.72
N ILE A 74 -10.84 -4.85 11.99
CA ILE A 74 -9.51 -5.45 12.03
C ILE A 74 -8.81 -4.98 13.30
N TYR A 75 -8.34 -5.93 14.10
CA TYR A 75 -7.41 -5.66 15.19
C TYR A 75 -5.98 -5.74 14.63
N CYS A 76 -5.41 -4.59 14.29
CA CYS A 76 -4.05 -4.48 13.76
C CYS A 76 -3.06 -4.36 14.96
N ILE A 77 -2.11 -5.27 15.07
CA ILE A 77 -1.05 -5.27 16.10
C ILE A 77 0.26 -4.90 15.41
N PRO A 78 0.78 -3.69 15.64
CA PRO A 78 2.02 -3.26 15.02
C PRO A 78 3.23 -3.93 15.67
N VAL A 79 4.15 -4.39 14.83
CA VAL A 79 5.44 -4.97 15.23
C VAL A 79 6.55 -4.13 14.61
N LYS A 80 7.60 -3.83 15.39
CA LYS A 80 8.74 -3.07 14.92
C LYS A 80 9.58 -3.89 13.95
N ALA A 81 10.03 -3.28 12.86
CA ALA A 81 10.98 -3.91 11.95
C ALA A 81 12.31 -4.18 12.66
N GLY A 82 12.80 -5.42 12.57
CA GLY A 82 14.14 -5.79 13.07
C GLY A 82 15.27 -5.50 12.07
N THR A 83 14.94 -5.33 10.79
CA THR A 83 15.89 -5.09 9.70
C THR A 83 15.32 -4.02 8.79
N ALA A 84 16.16 -3.06 8.38
CA ALA A 84 15.76 -2.00 7.46
C ALA A 84 15.48 -2.56 6.06
N GLY A 85 14.55 -1.93 5.34
CA GLY A 85 14.31 -2.24 3.93
C GLY A 85 15.51 -1.88 3.06
N THR A 86 15.63 -2.53 1.91
CA THR A 86 16.70 -2.28 0.93
C THR A 86 16.18 -1.46 -0.23
N ILE A 87 17.02 -0.55 -0.74
CA ILE A 87 16.74 0.19 -1.97
C ILE A 87 17.07 -0.70 -3.18
N GLY A 88 16.17 -0.74 -4.15
CA GLY A 88 16.35 -1.47 -5.40
C GLY A 88 17.40 -0.84 -6.32
N LYS A 89 17.70 -1.52 -7.43
CA LYS A 89 18.60 -0.97 -8.45
C LYS A 89 17.89 0.14 -9.23
N ILE A 90 18.56 1.27 -9.41
CA ILE A 90 18.10 2.34 -10.29
C ILE A 90 18.25 1.88 -11.74
N THR A 91 17.16 1.96 -12.51
CA THR A 91 17.16 1.72 -13.95
C THR A 91 16.88 3.05 -14.63
N GLU A 92 17.82 3.52 -15.45
CA GLU A 92 17.75 4.82 -16.10
C GLU A 92 17.64 4.64 -17.61
N ASP A 93 16.66 5.30 -18.22
CA ASP A 93 16.62 5.55 -19.66
C ASP A 93 16.98 7.01 -19.90
N GLN A 94 18.28 7.32 -19.74
CA GLN A 94 18.77 8.69 -19.82
C GLN A 94 19.45 9.00 -21.16
N LYS A 95 19.14 10.19 -21.70
CA LYS A 95 19.87 10.80 -22.82
C LYS A 95 20.89 11.85 -22.36
N GLY A 96 20.80 12.28 -21.10
CA GLY A 96 21.67 13.29 -20.49
C GLY A 96 22.88 12.70 -19.78
N TYR A 97 23.58 13.53 -19.01
CA TYR A 97 24.74 13.15 -18.20
C TYR A 97 24.45 13.15 -16.69
N GLY A 98 23.20 13.39 -16.29
CA GLY A 98 22.79 13.43 -14.89
C GLY A 98 22.88 12.04 -14.26
N THR A 99 23.22 11.98 -12.97
CA THR A 99 23.26 10.72 -12.22
C THR A 99 22.27 10.79 -11.06
N PHE A 100 21.51 9.73 -10.84
CA PHE A 100 20.60 9.65 -9.69
C PHE A 100 21.18 8.77 -8.59
N GLU A 101 21.03 9.22 -7.34
CA GLU A 101 21.32 8.44 -6.14
C GLU A 101 20.10 8.50 -5.22
N VAL A 102 19.67 7.35 -4.70
CA VAL A 102 18.55 7.26 -3.75
C VAL A 102 19.11 6.86 -2.40
N LYS A 103 18.77 7.64 -1.36
CA LYS A 103 19.14 7.39 0.03
C LYS A 103 17.88 7.28 0.89
N GLY A 104 17.89 6.38 1.86
CA GLY A 104 16.78 6.21 2.80
C GLY A 104 16.62 4.77 3.30
N SER A 105 15.64 4.60 4.19
CA SER A 105 15.21 3.31 4.72
C SER A 105 13.71 3.16 4.43
N PRO A 106 13.33 2.48 3.33
CA PRO A 106 11.92 2.40 2.94
C PRO A 106 11.11 1.62 3.98
N ASN A 107 9.96 2.19 4.35
CA ASN A 107 9.02 1.59 5.30
C ASN A 107 8.07 0.57 4.65
N ASN A 108 7.99 0.57 3.31
CA ASN A 108 7.10 -0.27 2.53
C ASN A 108 7.71 -0.63 1.15
N ALA A 109 7.08 -1.57 0.45
CA ALA A 109 7.43 -1.88 -0.94
C ALA A 109 6.66 -0.98 -1.90
N TYR A 110 7.38 -0.21 -2.72
CA TYR A 110 6.82 0.64 -3.75
C TYR A 110 7.89 0.96 -4.80
N ASP A 111 7.44 1.33 -6.00
CA ASP A 111 8.31 1.70 -7.11
C ASP A 111 8.32 3.23 -7.27
N ILE A 112 9.52 3.78 -7.36
CA ILE A 112 9.74 5.22 -7.59
C ILE A 112 10.08 5.42 -9.06
N VAL A 113 9.34 6.29 -9.73
CA VAL A 113 9.64 6.73 -11.10
C VAL A 113 9.92 8.22 -11.08
N VAL A 114 11.07 8.63 -11.60
CA VAL A 114 11.46 10.03 -11.73
C VAL A 114 11.54 10.37 -13.20
N GLU A 115 10.87 11.44 -13.61
CA GLU A 115 10.88 11.95 -14.98
C GLU A 115 11.43 13.37 -14.99
N VAL A 116 12.48 13.59 -15.80
CA VAL A 116 12.99 14.92 -16.10
C VAL A 116 12.15 15.50 -17.23
N MET A 117 11.52 16.64 -16.98
CA MET A 117 10.61 17.29 -17.93
C MET A 117 11.38 18.25 -18.84
N ASP A 118 12.10 19.19 -18.23
CA ASP A 118 13.00 20.11 -18.93
C ASP A 118 14.47 19.84 -18.57
N ALA A 119 15.31 19.81 -19.61
CA ALA A 119 16.75 19.65 -19.45
C ALA A 119 17.39 20.96 -18.96
N GLY A 120 18.27 20.85 -17.97
CA GLY A 120 19.03 21.99 -17.43
C GLY A 120 19.90 21.56 -16.26
N GLU A 121 20.73 22.46 -15.77
CA GLU A 121 21.44 22.27 -14.51
C GLU A 121 20.47 22.43 -13.31
N CYS A 122 20.98 22.25 -12.10
CA CYS A 122 20.23 22.56 -10.89
C CYS A 122 19.71 24.01 -10.96
N ASN A 123 18.47 24.23 -10.50
CA ASN A 123 17.74 25.50 -10.57
C ASN A 123 17.26 25.92 -11.98
N GLU A 124 17.57 25.17 -13.03
CA GLU A 124 17.10 25.41 -14.40
C GLU A 124 16.25 24.27 -14.95
N GLY A 125 16.69 23.03 -14.74
CA GLY A 125 15.93 21.84 -15.14
C GLY A 125 14.74 21.57 -14.21
N SER A 126 13.78 20.79 -14.72
CA SER A 126 12.59 20.40 -13.97
C SER A 126 12.36 18.90 -13.99
N PHE A 127 11.73 18.39 -12.94
CA PHE A 127 11.41 16.99 -12.78
C PHE A 127 10.09 16.80 -12.06
N ARG A 128 9.51 15.62 -12.22
CA ARG A 128 8.40 15.12 -11.43
C ARG A 128 8.71 13.70 -10.99
N TYR A 129 8.05 13.24 -9.93
CA TYR A 129 8.22 11.86 -9.49
C TYR A 129 6.88 11.21 -9.16
N SER A 130 6.90 9.88 -9.16
CA SER A 130 5.81 9.00 -8.78
C SER A 130 6.32 8.05 -7.69
N LEU A 131 5.45 7.73 -6.73
CA LEU A 131 5.70 6.75 -5.66
C LEU A 131 4.85 5.48 -5.83
N ASP A 132 4.15 5.35 -6.94
CA ASP A 132 3.22 4.25 -7.24
C ASP A 132 3.54 3.61 -8.59
N GLY A 133 4.82 3.57 -8.99
CA GLY A 133 5.27 2.92 -10.21
C GLY A 133 4.87 3.63 -11.51
N GLY A 134 4.63 4.95 -11.46
CA GLY A 134 4.28 5.76 -12.62
C GLY A 134 2.78 5.90 -12.88
N ASN A 135 1.92 5.51 -11.93
CA ASN A 135 0.47 5.68 -12.07
C ASN A 135 0.03 7.12 -11.78
N THR A 136 0.60 7.74 -10.76
CA THR A 136 0.37 9.14 -10.39
C THR A 136 1.69 9.87 -10.18
N PHE A 137 1.78 11.07 -10.74
CA PHE A 137 2.94 11.94 -10.64
C PHE A 137 2.63 13.17 -9.80
N THR A 138 3.65 13.70 -9.13
CA THR A 138 3.59 15.02 -8.53
C THR A 138 3.45 16.10 -9.59
N GLU A 139 3.14 17.32 -9.14
CA GLU A 139 3.37 18.50 -9.95
C GLU A 139 4.85 18.63 -10.32
N GLU A 140 5.11 19.32 -11.42
CA GLU A 140 6.45 19.59 -11.90
C GLU A 140 7.19 20.51 -10.93
N MET A 141 8.40 20.12 -10.57
CA MET A 141 9.25 20.85 -9.62
C MET A 141 10.60 21.16 -10.27
N THR A 142 11.15 22.32 -9.95
CA THR A 142 12.52 22.66 -10.36
C THR A 142 13.53 21.83 -9.57
N ILE A 143 14.58 21.37 -10.24
CA ILE A 143 15.68 20.64 -9.59
C ILE A 143 16.32 21.58 -8.56
N PRO A 144 16.40 21.20 -7.27
CA PRO A 144 16.99 22.06 -6.24
C PRO A 144 18.45 22.38 -6.52
N ILE A 145 18.92 23.55 -6.08
CA ILE A 145 20.33 23.94 -6.26
C ILE A 145 21.32 22.95 -5.61
N THR A 146 20.88 22.24 -4.57
CA THR A 146 21.66 21.19 -3.90
C THR A 146 21.73 19.89 -4.69
N GLY A 147 20.86 19.70 -5.69
CA GLY A 147 20.66 18.43 -6.39
C GLY A 147 19.92 17.37 -5.55
N GLU A 148 19.48 17.71 -4.35
CA GLU A 148 18.78 16.80 -3.44
C GLU A 148 17.31 17.18 -3.33
N ALA A 149 16.42 16.24 -3.65
CA ALA A 149 14.99 16.38 -3.50
C ALA A 149 14.46 15.41 -2.45
N GLU A 150 13.72 15.94 -1.46
CA GLU A 150 12.98 15.11 -0.52
C GLU A 150 11.69 14.61 -1.18
N LEU A 151 11.52 13.30 -1.22
CA LEU A 151 10.27 12.68 -1.64
C LEU A 151 9.27 12.76 -0.48
N ALA A 152 7.99 12.97 -0.81
CA ALA A 152 6.92 13.07 0.19
C ALA A 152 7.01 11.92 1.21
N THR A 153 6.73 12.25 2.48
CA THR A 153 6.92 11.34 3.62
C THR A 153 6.22 9.99 3.41
N THR A 154 7.04 8.99 3.07
CA THR A 154 6.70 7.55 3.07
C THR A 154 6.88 6.94 4.45
#